data_AF-A0A847A6Z7-F1
#
_entry.id   AF-A0A847A6Z7-F1
#
_cell.length_a   1.000
_cell.length_b   1.000
_cell.length_c   1.000
_cell.angle_alpha   90.00
_cell.angle_beta   90.00
_cell.angle_gamma   90.00
#
_symmetry.space_group_name_H-M   'P 1'
#
loop_
_entity.id
_entity.type
_entity.pdbx_description
1 polymer ?
#
loop_
_entity_poly.entity_id
_entity_poly.type
_entity_poly.pdbx_seq_one_letter_code
_entity_poly.pdbx_strand_id
1 'polypeptide(L)' 'MRRKNRLKEYDFIFNALADKRGLDILGLDMEESSAISDTFILVTANSDIHMNTLRDAAVEALRARGLETSVEGSDSS' A
#
# COMPACT_ATOMS: atom_id res chain seq x y z
N MET A 1 -17.56 -21.13 -5.79
CA MET A 1 -16.98 -19.99 -6.52
C MET A 1 -15.68 -19.61 -5.81
N ARG A 2 -14.51 -19.89 -6.39
CA ARG A 2 -13.21 -19.54 -5.78
C ARG A 2 -13.07 -18.01 -5.85
N ARG A 3 -13.09 -17.30 -4.72
CA ARG A 3 -12.71 -15.88 -4.66
C ARG A 3 -11.32 -15.76 -5.30
N LYS A 4 -11.20 -15.05 -6.43
CA LYS A 4 -9.88 -14.64 -6.95
C LYS A 4 -9.20 -13.87 -5.83
N ASN A 5 -7.95 -14.20 -5.52
CA ASN A 5 -7.18 -13.44 -4.54
C ASN A 5 -6.85 -12.06 -5.16
N ARG A 6 -7.77 -11.09 -5.02
CA ARG A 6 -7.65 -9.74 -5.60
C ARG A 6 -6.41 -9.00 -5.10
N LEU A 7 -5.90 -9.36 -3.93
CA LEU A 7 -4.61 -8.87 -3.42
C LEU A 7 -3.46 -9.11 -4.40
N LYS A 8 -3.54 -10.16 -5.23
CA LYS A 8 -2.54 -10.41 -6.29
C LYS A 8 -2.48 -9.31 -7.34
N GLU A 9 -3.57 -8.59 -7.58
CA GLU A 9 -3.58 -7.47 -8.51
C GLU A 9 -2.69 -6.32 -8.01
N TYR A 10 -2.47 -6.29 -6.68
CA TYR A 10 -1.63 -5.33 -5.97
C TYR A 10 -0.22 -5.85 -5.67
N ASP A 11 0.21 -6.99 -6.21
CA ASP A 11 1.58 -7.55 -6.02
C ASP A 11 2.69 -6.52 -6.30
N PHE A 12 2.44 -5.59 -7.22
CA PHE A 12 3.37 -4.50 -7.54
C PHE A 12 3.62 -3.53 -6.36
N ILE A 13 2.63 -3.29 -5.52
CA ILE A 13 2.76 -2.46 -4.31
C ILE A 13 3.52 -3.24 -3.26
N PHE A 14 3.17 -4.52 -3.05
CA PHE A 14 3.90 -5.39 -2.12
C PHE A 14 5.39 -5.48 -2.47
N ASN A 15 5.70 -5.63 -3.77
CA ASN A 15 7.09 -5.64 -4.24
C ASN A 15 7.78 -4.29 -4.03
N ALA A 16 7.13 -3.17 -4.38
CA ALA A 16 7.71 -1.84 -4.19
C ALA A 16 8.03 -1.55 -2.70
N LEU A 17 7.15 -1.96 -1.79
CA LEU A 17 7.36 -1.83 -0.35
C LEU A 17 8.46 -2.77 0.15
N ALA A 18 8.50 -4.02 -0.32
CA ALA A 18 9.52 -5.00 0.05
C ALA A 18 10.93 -4.59 -0.44
N ASP A 19 11.04 -4.03 -1.64
CA ASP A 19 12.30 -3.52 -2.21
C ASP A 19 12.91 -2.40 -1.36
N LYS A 20 12.07 -1.67 -0.64
CA LYS A 20 12.49 -0.62 0.31
C LYS A 20 12.60 -1.10 1.76
N ARG A 21 12.52 -2.41 1.99
CA ARG A 21 12.60 -3.05 3.32
C ARG A 21 11.47 -2.66 4.27
N GLY A 22 10.27 -2.49 3.74
CA GLY A 22 9.05 -2.33 4.56
C GLY A 22 8.86 -3.51 5.51
N LEU A 23 8.48 -3.19 6.75
CA LEU A 23 8.25 -4.19 7.80
C LEU A 23 6.77 -4.54 7.88
N ASP A 24 6.46 -5.78 8.28
CA ASP A 24 5.09 -6.24 8.58
C ASP A 24 4.05 -5.92 7.49
N ILE A 25 4.43 -6.10 6.21
CA ILE A 25 3.56 -5.78 5.08
C ILE A 25 2.35 -6.71 5.05
N LEU A 26 1.13 -6.16 5.18
CA LEU A 26 -0.12 -6.90 5.28
C LEU A 26 -1.16 -6.36 4.30
N GLY A 27 -1.82 -7.26 3.55
CA GLY A 27 -3.00 -6.95 2.74
C GLY A 27 -4.29 -7.39 3.42
N LEU A 28 -5.28 -6.50 3.49
CA LEU A 28 -6.62 -6.76 4.02
C LEU A 28 -7.65 -6.57 2.91
N ASP A 29 -8.50 -7.58 2.67
CA ASP A 29 -9.67 -7.48 1.80
C ASP A 29 -10.87 -7.00 2.63
N MET A 30 -11.49 -5.88 2.24
CA MET A 30 -12.50 -5.16 3.00
C MET A 30 -13.91 -5.23 2.38
N GLU A 31 -14.12 -6.06 1.34
CA GLU A 31 -15.36 -6.12 0.53
C GLU A 31 -16.67 -6.23 1.36
N GLU A 32 -16.63 -6.87 2.52
CA GLU A 32 -17.82 -7.04 3.37
C GLU A 32 -17.87 -6.07 4.57
N SER A 33 -16.84 -5.25 4.78
CA SER A 33 -16.61 -4.52 6.03
C SER A 33 -16.54 -3.00 5.88
N SER A 34 -16.32 -2.44 4.68
CA SER A 34 -16.09 -1.00 4.50
C SER A 34 -16.85 -0.43 3.30
N ALA A 35 -17.53 0.70 3.52
CA ALA A 35 -18.21 1.44 2.46
C ALA A 35 -17.26 2.34 1.63
N ILE A 36 -15.99 2.46 2.04
CA ILE A 36 -15.07 3.49 1.53
C ILE A 36 -13.92 2.87 0.71
N SER A 37 -13.55 1.62 0.97
CA SER A 37 -12.39 0.98 0.31
C SER A 37 -12.53 -0.53 0.24
N ASP A 38 -12.07 -1.12 -0.86
CA ASP A 38 -12.10 -2.56 -1.09
C ASP A 38 -10.87 -3.29 -0.51
N THR A 39 -9.75 -2.61 -0.38
CA THR A 39 -8.47 -3.21 0.03
C THR A 39 -7.61 -2.22 0.80
N PHE A 40 -7.06 -2.68 1.92
CA PHE A 40 -6.02 -1.96 2.67
C PHE A 40 -4.68 -2.70 2.56
N ILE A 41 -3.61 -1.94 2.40
CA ILE A 41 -2.23 -2.45 2.48
C ILE A 41 -1.55 -1.68 3.61
N LEU A 42 -1.10 -2.40 4.64
CA LEU A 42 -0.40 -1.84 5.79
C LEU A 42 1.08 -2.19 5.69
N VAL A 43 1.93 -1.26 6.12
CA VAL A 43 3.38 -1.44 6.21
C VAL A 43 3.91 -0.60 7.36
N THR A 44 4.93 -1.11 8.05
CA THR A 44 5.62 -0.43 9.14
C THR A 44 6.98 0.09 8.69
N ALA A 45 7.25 1.34 9.03
CA ALA A 45 8.57 1.97 8.91
C ALA A 45 9.27 1.99 10.27
N ASN A 46 10.61 2.09 10.26
CA ASN A 46 11.42 2.17 11.49
C ASN A 46 11.95 3.58 11.79
N SER A 47 11.61 4.57 10.96
CA SER A 47 12.00 5.98 11.07
C SER A 47 11.20 6.80 10.08
N ASP A 48 11.18 8.12 10.26
CA ASP A 48 10.44 9.04 9.37
C ASP A 48 11.02 9.03 7.94
N ILE A 49 12.34 8.94 7.80
CA ILE A 49 13.01 8.83 6.49
C ILE A 49 12.57 7.54 5.79
N HIS A 50 12.50 6.42 6.53
CA HIS A 50 12.03 5.16 5.98
C HIS A 50 10.54 5.24 5.61
N MET A 51 9.72 5.89 6.43
CA MET A 51 8.30 6.11 6.13
C MET A 51 8.12 6.91 4.84
N ASN A 52 8.86 8.01 4.68
CA ASN A 52 8.86 8.81 3.46
C ASN A 52 9.27 7.98 2.23
N THR A 53 10.31 7.16 2.39
CA THR A 53 10.79 6.28 1.31
C THR A 53 9.75 5.25 0.89
N LEU A 54 9.05 4.62 1.84
CA LEU A 54 8.00 3.64 1.57
C LEU A 54 6.78 4.28 0.91
N ARG A 55 6.37 5.45 1.40
CA ARG A 55 5.30 6.25 0.80
C ARG A 55 5.61 6.57 -0.65
N ASP A 56 6.80 7.13 -0.92
CA ASP A 56 7.17 7.56 -2.26
C ASP A 56 7.24 6.35 -3.20
N ALA A 57 7.79 5.22 -2.76
CA ALA A 57 7.79 3.98 -3.53
C ALA A 57 6.37 3.46 -3.85
N ALA A 58 5.44 3.53 -2.90
CA ALA A 58 4.06 3.14 -3.13
C ALA A 58 3.35 4.08 -4.13
N VAL A 59 3.55 5.39 -3.98
CA VAL A 59 2.97 6.41 -4.88
C VAL A 59 3.53 6.26 -6.30
N GLU A 60 4.83 6.06 -6.45
CA GLU A 60 5.47 5.81 -7.75
C GLU A 60 4.92 4.53 -8.39
N ALA A 61 4.78 3.45 -7.62
CA ALA A 61 4.24 2.18 -8.10
C ALA A 61 2.79 2.32 -8.60
N LEU A 62 1.94 3.07 -7.88
CA LEU A 62 0.56 3.37 -8.26
C LEU A 62 0.50 4.22 -9.54
N ARG A 63 1.28 5.30 -9.59
CA ARG A 63 1.32 6.20 -10.75
C ARG A 63 1.87 5.52 -12.01
N ALA A 64 2.83 4.61 -11.86
CA ALA A 64 3.35 3.81 -12.97
C ALA A 64 2.26 2.93 -13.63
N ARG A 65 1.13 2.70 -12.95
CA ARG A 65 -0.04 2.01 -13.49
C ARG A 65 -1.18 2.96 -13.92
N GLY A 66 -0.94 4.26 -13.93
CA GLY A 66 -1.93 5.27 -14.30
C GLY A 66 -3.04 5.45 -13.26
N LEU A 67 -2.82 5.03 -12.01
CA LEU A 67 -3.77 5.24 -10.92
C LEU A 67 -3.57 6.63 -10.32
N GLU A 68 -4.67 7.34 -10.08
CA GLU A 68 -4.64 8.59 -9.33
C GLU A 68 -4.36 8.33 -7.84
N THR A 69 -3.57 9.21 -7.23
CA THR A 69 -3.07 9.03 -5.86
C THR A 69 -3.19 10.34 -5.08
N SER A 70 -3.82 10.30 -3.91
CA SER A 70 -3.69 11.32 -2.87
C SER A 70 -2.75 10.82 -1.76
N VAL A 71 -2.09 11.76 -1.08
CA VAL A 71 -1.19 11.47 0.04
C VAL A 71 -1.65 12.33 1.21
N GLU A 72 -1.80 11.73 2.39
CA GLU A 72 -2.21 12.38 3.63
C GLU A 72 -1.24 12.02 4.77
N GLY A 73 -1.21 12.83 5.84
CA GLY A 73 -0.42 12.56 7.05
C GLY A 73 1.09 12.81 6.93
N SER A 74 1.55 13.52 5.88
CA SER A 74 2.98 13.80 5.63
C SER A 74 3.67 14.62 6.72
N ASP A 75 2.93 15.47 7.42
CA ASP A 75 3.45 16.46 8.37
C ASP A 75 2.92 16.24 9.79
N SER A 76 2.39 15.05 10.08
CA SER A 76 1.87 14.72 11.41
C SER A 76 3.03 14.59 12.41
N SER A 77 3.16 15.59 13.28
CA SER A 77 4.06 15.62 14.44
C SER A 77 3.39 15.01 15.68
#